data_AF-R1GMZ8-F1
#
_entry.id   AF-R1GMZ8-F1
#
_cell.length_a   1.000
_cell.length_b   1.000
_cell.length_c   1.000
_cell.angle_alpha   90.00
_cell.angle_beta   90.00
_cell.angle_gamma   90.00
#
_symmetry.space_group_name_H-M   'P 1'
#
loop_
_entity.id
_entity.type
_entity.pdbx_description
1 polymer ?
#
loop_
_entity_poly.entity_id
_entity_poly.type
_entity_poly.pdbx_seq_one_letter_code
_entity_poly.pdbx_strand_id
1 'polypeptide(L)'
;MNEENENYFIAKYVAGACETDDLINYAHSNLNNGVYSDGLLEIIDAEPKCWEVVSPLFEKLIAQFPLFEDSINFIIKYHLKLIASEKIDPFIQFRQLLNDIDNFDLHENVTKYVGDNVGIEHLYGLYYARDDLEVNDNYGVTEIAVQMQDESKKWLSEH
;
A
#
# COMPACT_ATOMS: atom_id res chain seq x y z
N MET A 1 -11.93 4.27 12.04
CA MET A 1 -11.15 3.42 11.12
C MET A 1 -11.51 1.96 11.41
N ASN A 2 -11.53 1.06 10.41
CA ASN A 2 -11.71 -0.38 10.67
C ASN A 2 -10.34 -1.06 10.86
N GLU A 3 -10.33 -2.26 11.43
CA GLU A 3 -9.10 -3.01 11.74
C GLU A 3 -8.23 -3.27 10.51
N GLU A 4 -8.82 -3.55 9.34
CA GLU A 4 -8.06 -3.77 8.11
C GLU A 4 -7.31 -2.50 7.63
N ASN A 5 -7.94 -1.33 7.73
CA ASN A 5 -7.29 -0.06 7.38
C ASN A 5 -6.22 0.34 8.41
N GLU A 6 -6.40 -0.02 9.68
CA GLU A 6 -5.39 0.18 10.71
C GLU A 6 -4.15 -0.69 10.46
N ASN A 7 -4.35 -1.98 10.19
CA ASN A 7 -3.28 -2.90 9.83
C ASN A 7 -2.55 -2.48 8.55
N TYR A 8 -3.28 -2.00 7.54
CA TYR A 8 -2.69 -1.44 6.32
C TYR A 8 -1.83 -0.21 6.61
N PHE A 9 -2.29 0.71 7.45
CA PHE A 9 -1.51 1.89 7.83
C PHE A 9 -0.23 1.52 8.58
N ILE A 10 -0.31 0.58 9.51
CA ILE A 10 0.85 0.07 10.26
C ILE A 10 1.83 -0.63 9.30
N ALA A 11 1.34 -1.41 8.34
CA ALA A 11 2.19 -2.05 7.32
C ALA A 11 2.93 -1.01 6.48
N LYS A 12 2.24 0.07 6.05
CA LYS A 12 2.88 1.19 5.34
C LYS A 12 3.95 1.89 6.19
N TYR A 13 3.69 2.09 7.47
CA TYR A 13 4.66 2.65 8.39
C TYR A 13 5.94 1.80 8.44
N VAL A 14 5.78 0.48 8.61
CA VAL A 14 6.91 -0.47 8.64
C VAL A 14 7.65 -0.51 7.29
N ALA A 15 6.92 -0.40 6.18
CA ALA A 15 7.50 -0.32 4.84
C ALA A 15 8.25 1.01 4.56
N GLY A 16 8.20 1.98 5.48
CA GLY A 16 8.82 3.29 5.32
C GLY A 16 8.07 4.19 4.33
N ALA A 17 6.80 3.89 4.03
CA ALA A 17 5.98 4.61 3.06
C ALA A 17 5.15 5.74 3.69
N CYS A 18 5.38 6.06 4.97
CA CYS A 18 4.68 7.11 5.69
C CYS A 18 5.56 8.33 5.92
N GLU A 19 4.96 9.51 5.86
CA GLU A 19 5.54 10.79 6.23
C GLU A 19 4.97 11.29 7.57
N THR A 20 5.54 12.37 8.13
CA THR A 20 5.07 12.96 9.39
C THR A 20 3.58 13.34 9.32
N ASP A 21 3.14 13.90 8.20
CA ASP A 21 1.75 14.30 7.99
C ASP A 21 0.80 13.09 7.99
N ASP A 22 1.23 11.91 7.54
CA ASP A 22 0.42 10.70 7.59
C ASP A 22 0.11 10.29 9.04
N LEU A 23 1.10 10.36 9.93
CA LEU A 23 0.94 10.03 11.35
C LEU A 23 0.02 11.03 12.07
N ILE A 24 0.13 12.31 11.71
CA ILE A 24 -0.75 13.37 12.23
C ILE A 24 -2.19 13.16 11.73
N ASN A 25 -2.35 12.85 10.44
CA ASN A 25 -3.64 12.56 9.82
C ASN A 25 -4.27 11.29 10.40
N TYR A 26 -3.47 10.27 10.71
CA TYR A 26 -3.90 9.09 11.44
C TYR A 26 -4.49 9.45 12.80
N ALA A 27 -3.80 10.30 13.57
CA ALA A 27 -4.29 10.74 14.87
C ALA A 27 -5.60 11.54 14.76
N HIS A 28 -5.67 12.51 13.84
CA HIS A 28 -6.89 13.26 13.57
C HIS A 28 -8.05 12.36 13.13
N SER A 29 -7.80 11.40 12.24
CA SER A 29 -8.82 10.48 11.75
C SER A 29 -9.40 9.64 12.90
N ASN A 30 -8.56 9.13 13.80
CA ASN A 30 -9.03 8.36 14.96
C ASN A 30 -9.88 9.20 15.92
N LEU A 31 -9.40 10.40 16.29
CA LEU A 31 -10.16 11.30 17.16
C LEU A 31 -11.50 11.72 16.54
N ASN A 32 -11.51 12.06 15.25
CA ASN A 32 -12.72 12.44 14.52
C ASN A 32 -13.73 11.28 14.43
N ASN A 33 -13.24 10.03 14.47
CA ASN A 33 -14.07 8.83 14.52
C ASN A 33 -14.47 8.44 15.96
N GLY A 34 -14.15 9.26 16.96
CA GLY A 34 -14.51 9.04 18.35
C GLY A 34 -13.58 8.07 19.11
N VAL A 35 -12.42 7.71 18.55
CA VAL A 35 -11.40 6.92 19.23
C VAL A 35 -10.47 7.87 19.97
N TYR A 36 -10.65 8.00 21.28
CA TYR A 36 -9.87 8.90 22.13
C TYR A 36 -8.79 8.15 22.89
N SER A 37 -7.56 8.66 22.85
CA SER A 37 -6.47 8.23 23.74
C SER A 37 -5.49 9.39 23.94
N ASP A 38 -4.81 9.38 25.09
CA ASP A 38 -3.81 10.40 25.42
C ASP A 38 -2.67 10.41 24.40
N GLY A 39 -2.22 9.24 23.93
CA GLY A 39 -1.15 9.16 22.93
C GLY A 39 -1.54 9.74 21.56
N LEU A 40 -2.83 9.68 21.17
CA LEU A 40 -3.29 10.36 19.94
C LEU A 40 -3.26 11.88 20.10
N LEU A 41 -3.55 12.40 21.30
CA LEU A 41 -3.44 13.83 21.60
C LEU A 41 -1.97 14.27 21.63
N GLU A 42 -1.08 13.46 22.22
CA GLU A 42 0.36 13.72 22.23
C GLU A 42 0.92 13.89 20.81
N ILE A 43 0.46 13.10 19.83
CA ILE A 43 0.85 13.25 18.42
C ILE A 43 0.41 14.60 17.84
N ILE A 44 -0.82 15.04 18.14
CA ILE A 44 -1.38 16.27 17.57
C ILE A 44 -0.74 17.51 18.19
N ASP A 45 -0.46 17.44 19.49
CA ASP A 45 0.12 18.52 20.29
C ASP A 45 1.66 18.55 20.22
N ALA A 46 2.29 17.59 19.53
CA ALA A 46 3.73 17.51 19.36
C ALA A 46 4.30 18.76 18.67
N GLU A 47 5.37 19.31 19.25
CA GLU A 47 6.13 20.44 18.69
C GLU A 47 7.63 20.17 18.85
N PRO A 48 8.44 20.20 17.76
CA PRO A 48 8.03 20.43 16.37
C PRO A 48 7.29 19.25 15.74
N LYS A 49 6.45 19.54 14.73
CA LYS A 49 5.80 18.54 13.87
C LYS A 49 6.80 17.98 12.84
N CYS A 50 7.75 17.19 13.31
CA CYS A 50 8.72 16.48 12.48
C CYS A 50 8.79 14.99 12.84
N TRP A 51 9.38 14.20 11.94
CA TRP A 51 9.42 12.74 12.04
C TRP A 51 10.04 12.27 13.35
N GLU A 52 11.17 12.84 13.75
CA GLU A 52 11.94 12.43 14.94
C GLU A 52 11.16 12.61 16.25
N VAL A 53 10.13 13.46 16.25
CA VAL A 53 9.26 13.69 17.41
C VAL A 53 7.99 12.85 17.31
N VAL A 54 7.35 12.84 16.14
CA VAL A 54 6.02 12.23 15.96
C VAL A 54 6.08 10.70 15.85
N SER A 55 7.04 10.14 15.11
CA SER A 55 7.15 8.69 14.90
C SER A 55 7.28 7.92 16.23
N PRO A 56 8.15 8.33 17.18
CA PRO A 56 8.24 7.65 18.48
C PRO A 56 6.95 7.72 19.33
N LEU A 57 6.11 8.74 19.13
CA LEU A 57 4.80 8.83 19.80
C LEU A 57 3.81 7.84 19.17
N PHE A 58 3.82 7.74 17.84
CA PHE A 58 3.03 6.75 17.12
C PHE A 58 3.43 5.32 17.51
N GLU A 59 4.72 5.02 17.62
CA GLU A 59 5.20 3.68 18.00
C GLU A 59 4.69 3.21 19.37
N LYS A 60 4.52 4.13 20.32
CA LYS A 60 3.95 3.80 21.65
C LYS A 60 2.47 3.40 21.59
N LEU A 61 1.75 3.80 20.54
CA LEU A 61 0.35 3.41 20.34
C LEU A 61 0.22 1.98 19.79
N ILE A 62 1.25 1.49 19.10
CA ILE A 62 1.19 0.20 18.40
C ILE A 62 1.76 -0.89 19.31
N ALA A 63 0.91 -1.86 19.66
CA ALA A 63 1.30 -2.94 20.57
C ALA A 63 2.37 -3.86 19.96
N GLN A 64 2.29 -4.13 18.65
CA GLN A 64 3.23 -4.98 17.93
C GLN A 64 3.30 -4.57 16.47
N PHE A 65 4.51 -4.37 15.97
CA PHE A 65 4.75 -4.18 14.55
C PHE A 65 4.91 -5.52 13.83
N PRO A 66 4.32 -5.68 12.63
CA PRO A 66 4.63 -6.80 11.74
C PRO A 66 6.10 -6.75 11.28
N LEU A 67 6.60 -7.87 10.77
CA LEU A 67 7.89 -7.90 10.07
C LEU A 67 7.80 -7.11 8.76
N PHE A 68 8.94 -6.64 8.26
CA PHE A 68 9.00 -5.88 7.02
C PHE A 68 8.43 -6.66 5.84
N GLU A 69 8.86 -7.91 5.62
CA GLU A 69 8.36 -8.77 4.54
C GLU A 69 6.85 -9.05 4.67
N ASP A 70 6.36 -9.29 5.89
CA ASP A 70 4.92 -9.48 6.15
C ASP A 70 4.12 -8.22 5.82
N SER A 71 4.70 -7.03 6.06
CA SER A 71 4.10 -5.74 5.75
C SER A 71 3.98 -5.53 4.25
N ILE A 72 5.03 -5.86 3.49
CA ILE A 72 5.02 -5.79 2.02
C ILE A 72 3.95 -6.73 1.46
N ASN A 73 3.90 -7.98 1.93
CA ASN A 73 2.87 -8.94 1.52
C ASN A 73 1.45 -8.46 1.87
N PHE A 74 1.27 -7.84 3.04
CA PHE A 74 -0.01 -7.29 3.45
C PHE A 74 -0.44 -6.12 2.55
N ILE A 75 0.46 -5.19 2.25
CA ILE A 75 0.21 -4.06 1.35
C ILE A 75 -0.17 -4.58 -0.04
N ILE A 76 0.60 -5.52 -0.60
CA ILE A 76 0.27 -6.14 -1.89
C ILE A 76 -1.13 -6.74 -1.85
N LYS A 77 -1.41 -7.61 -0.87
CA LYS A 77 -2.73 -8.25 -0.72
C LYS A 77 -3.86 -7.23 -0.61
N TYR A 78 -3.67 -6.13 0.12
CA TYR A 78 -4.66 -5.07 0.28
C TYR A 78 -5.02 -4.44 -1.07
N HIS A 79 -4.03 -4.01 -1.85
CA HIS A 79 -4.27 -3.39 -3.16
C HIS A 79 -4.82 -4.39 -4.19
N LEU A 80 -4.35 -5.64 -4.18
CA LEU A 80 -4.86 -6.65 -5.11
C LEU A 80 -6.32 -7.01 -4.83
N LYS A 81 -6.77 -7.02 -3.57
CA LYS A 81 -8.21 -7.14 -3.24
C LYS A 81 -9.03 -6.01 -3.86
N LEU A 82 -8.50 -4.78 -3.82
CA LEU A 82 -9.16 -3.61 -4.38
C LEU A 82 -9.24 -3.68 -5.91
N ILE A 83 -8.16 -4.09 -6.57
CA ILE A 83 -8.14 -4.30 -8.03
C ILE A 83 -9.12 -5.43 -8.42
N ALA A 84 -9.04 -6.58 -7.74
CA ALA A 84 -9.90 -7.74 -7.99
C ALA A 84 -11.40 -7.47 -7.74
N SER A 85 -11.74 -6.41 -7.00
CA SER A 85 -13.12 -6.03 -6.74
C SER A 85 -13.84 -5.42 -7.95
N GLU A 86 -13.10 -5.06 -9.01
CA GLU A 86 -13.60 -4.44 -10.25
C GLU A 86 -14.28 -3.07 -10.05
N LYS A 87 -14.17 -2.48 -8.85
CA LYS A 87 -14.77 -1.18 -8.51
C LYS A 87 -13.82 0.00 -8.65
N ILE A 88 -12.52 -0.27 -8.75
CA ILE A 88 -11.46 0.73 -8.79
C ILE A 88 -10.65 0.50 -10.06
N ASP A 89 -10.16 1.59 -10.65
CA ASP A 89 -9.26 1.56 -11.79
C ASP A 89 -7.97 0.78 -11.43
N PRO A 90 -7.66 -0.34 -12.13
CA PRO A 90 -6.50 -1.15 -11.83
C PRO A 90 -5.17 -0.41 -11.93
N PHE A 91 -5.02 0.51 -12.88
CA PHE A 91 -3.77 1.26 -13.07
C PHE A 91 -3.56 2.24 -11.92
N ILE A 92 -4.61 2.96 -11.51
CA ILE A 92 -4.51 3.89 -10.39
C ILE A 92 -4.16 3.13 -9.10
N GLN A 93 -4.85 2.03 -8.82
CA GLN A 93 -4.63 1.25 -7.59
C GLN A 93 -3.25 0.55 -7.58
N PHE A 94 -2.80 0.05 -8.74
CA PHE A 94 -1.50 -0.60 -8.85
C PHE A 94 -0.36 0.41 -8.75
N ARG A 95 -0.52 1.62 -9.31
CA ARG A 95 0.45 2.70 -9.08
C ARG A 95 0.58 3.05 -7.60
N GLN A 96 -0.54 3.09 -6.87
CA GLN A 96 -0.49 3.31 -5.43
C GLN A 96 0.23 2.17 -4.70
N LEU A 97 0.01 0.92 -5.11
CA LEU A 97 0.76 -0.23 -4.58
C LEU A 97 2.25 -0.02 -4.76
N LEU A 98 2.70 0.34 -5.97
CA LEU A 98 4.12 0.54 -6.26
C LEU A 98 4.73 1.65 -5.40
N ASN A 99 4.01 2.75 -5.19
CA ASN A 99 4.45 3.83 -4.31
C ASN A 99 4.55 3.37 -2.85
N ASP A 100 3.60 2.55 -2.37
CA ASP A 100 3.57 2.08 -0.98
C ASP A 100 4.65 1.03 -0.68
N ILE A 101 5.24 0.42 -1.71
CA ILE A 101 6.33 -0.55 -1.60
C ILE A 101 7.63 -0.05 -2.23
N ASP A 102 7.78 1.25 -2.51
CA ASP A 102 8.94 1.80 -3.24
C ASP A 102 10.29 1.54 -2.52
N ASN A 103 10.26 1.40 -1.18
CA ASN A 103 11.44 1.05 -0.39
C ASN A 103 11.78 -0.45 -0.41
N PHE A 104 10.93 -1.29 -1.02
CA PHE A 104 11.17 -2.72 -1.17
C PHE A 104 11.85 -3.01 -2.51
N ASP A 105 12.97 -3.72 -2.48
CA ASP A 105 13.70 -4.06 -3.70
C ASP A 105 13.00 -5.19 -4.48
N LEU A 106 12.20 -4.80 -5.47
CA LEU A 106 11.55 -5.72 -6.41
C LEU A 106 12.55 -6.42 -7.36
N HIS A 107 13.84 -6.08 -7.30
CA HIS A 107 14.91 -6.68 -8.10
C HIS A 107 15.76 -7.68 -7.30
N GLU A 108 15.69 -7.65 -5.97
CA GLU A 108 16.44 -8.57 -5.13
C GLU A 108 15.81 -9.97 -5.16
N ASN A 109 16.64 -11.00 -5.30
CA ASN A 109 16.24 -12.41 -5.40
C ASN A 109 15.30 -12.74 -6.58
N VAL A 110 15.28 -11.88 -7.61
CA VAL A 110 14.49 -12.13 -8.82
C VAL A 110 15.03 -13.32 -9.62
N THR A 111 14.12 -14.22 -10.02
CA THR A 111 14.49 -15.42 -10.80
C THR A 111 14.33 -15.23 -12.30
N LYS A 112 13.37 -14.39 -12.72
CA LYS A 112 12.99 -14.25 -14.13
C LYS A 112 12.45 -12.86 -14.49
N TYR A 113 11.62 -12.24 -13.65
CA TYR A 113 10.95 -10.97 -13.94
C TYR A 113 10.85 -10.09 -12.69
N VAL A 114 10.88 -8.76 -12.86
CA VAL A 114 10.77 -7.81 -11.75
C VAL A 114 9.50 -8.06 -10.94
N GLY A 115 9.62 -8.18 -9.62
CA GLY A 115 8.50 -8.46 -8.72
C GLY A 115 8.12 -9.94 -8.57
N ASP A 116 8.85 -10.89 -9.18
CA ASP A 116 8.59 -12.32 -9.01
C ASP A 116 8.92 -12.84 -7.60
N ASN A 117 9.77 -12.11 -6.87
CA ASN A 117 10.06 -12.34 -5.45
C ASN A 117 8.82 -12.17 -4.55
N VAL A 118 7.80 -11.45 -5.02
CA VAL A 118 6.51 -11.23 -4.34
C VAL A 118 5.30 -11.60 -5.22
N GLY A 119 5.55 -12.23 -6.38
CA GLY A 119 4.53 -12.75 -7.30
C GLY A 119 3.75 -11.70 -8.10
N ILE A 120 4.21 -10.44 -8.19
CA ILE A 120 3.49 -9.37 -8.90
C ILE A 120 4.02 -9.11 -10.32
N GLU A 121 4.92 -9.95 -10.83
CA GLU A 121 5.65 -9.72 -12.06
C GLU A 121 4.76 -9.56 -13.31
N HIS A 122 3.66 -10.31 -13.36
CA HIS A 122 2.70 -10.22 -14.45
C HIS A 122 1.90 -8.90 -14.39
N LEU A 123 1.49 -8.49 -13.18
CA LEU A 123 0.83 -7.20 -12.98
C LEU A 123 1.76 -6.02 -13.30
N TYR A 124 3.04 -6.14 -12.90
CA TYR A 124 4.07 -5.17 -13.22
C TYR A 124 4.25 -5.04 -14.74
N GLY A 125 4.33 -6.16 -15.47
CA GLY A 125 4.40 -6.16 -16.92
C GLY A 125 3.17 -5.53 -17.59
N LEU A 126 1.96 -5.88 -17.13
CA LEU A 126 0.71 -5.32 -17.64
C LEU A 126 0.62 -3.80 -17.42
N TYR A 127 1.05 -3.32 -16.25
CA TYR A 127 1.01 -1.91 -15.92
C TYR A 127 1.83 -1.06 -16.91
N TYR A 128 3.03 -1.51 -17.29
CA TYR A 128 3.88 -0.81 -18.27
C TYR A 128 3.54 -1.11 -19.72
N ALA A 129 2.89 -2.24 -20.04
CA ALA A 129 2.41 -2.53 -21.39
C ALA A 129 1.39 -1.49 -21.88
N ARG A 130 0.75 -0.75 -20.97
CA ARG A 130 -0.09 0.40 -21.30
C ARG A 130 0.66 1.49 -22.08
N ASP A 131 1.94 1.71 -21.79
CA ASP A 131 2.74 2.76 -22.43
C ASP A 131 3.05 2.44 -23.90
N ASP A 132 2.93 1.15 -24.29
CA ASP A 132 3.12 0.69 -25.66
C ASP A 132 1.84 0.82 -26.52
N LEU A 133 0.70 1.18 -25.91
CA LEU A 133 -0.55 1.39 -26.63
C LEU A 133 -0.55 2.71 -27.39
N GLU A 134 -1.23 2.73 -28.54
CA GLU A 134 -1.52 3.99 -29.22
C GLU A 134 -2.39 4.89 -28.33
N VAL A 135 -2.17 6.21 -28.38
CA VAL A 135 -2.81 7.22 -27.51
C VAL A 135 -4.35 7.15 -27.49
N ASN A 136 -4.98 6.55 -28.51
CA ASN A 136 -6.44 6.41 -28.62
C ASN A 136 -6.94 4.96 -28.56
N ASP A 137 -6.09 3.99 -28.20
CA ASP A 137 -6.49 2.59 -28.08
C ASP A 137 -7.21 2.31 -26.75
N ASN A 138 -8.46 2.75 -26.68
CA ASN A 138 -9.32 2.51 -25.52
C ASN A 138 -9.64 1.02 -25.33
N TYR A 139 -9.57 0.22 -26.40
CA TYR A 139 -9.83 -1.20 -26.33
C TYR A 139 -8.67 -1.91 -25.62
N GLY A 140 -7.43 -1.64 -26.03
CA GLY A 140 -6.22 -2.17 -25.39
C GLY A 140 -6.14 -1.80 -23.91
N VAL A 141 -6.47 -0.55 -23.54
CA VAL A 141 -6.50 -0.13 -22.12
C VAL A 141 -7.53 -0.94 -21.31
N THR A 142 -8.70 -1.19 -21.88
CA THR A 142 -9.75 -1.98 -21.23
C THR A 142 -9.32 -3.44 -21.09
N GLU A 143 -8.69 -4.00 -22.13
CA GLU A 143 -8.21 -5.38 -22.12
C GLU A 143 -7.13 -5.60 -21.06
N ILE A 144 -6.13 -4.71 -20.97
CA ILE A 144 -5.09 -4.77 -19.94
C ILE A 144 -5.72 -4.63 -18.55
N ALA A 145 -6.68 -3.74 -18.35
CA ALA A 145 -7.37 -3.59 -17.06
C ALA A 145 -8.05 -4.88 -16.61
N VAL A 146 -8.72 -5.59 -17.53
CA VAL A 146 -9.33 -6.91 -17.24
C VAL A 146 -8.25 -7.94 -16.90
N GLN A 147 -7.14 -7.98 -17.64
CA GLN A 147 -6.02 -8.88 -17.33
C GLN A 147 -5.42 -8.60 -15.95
N MET A 148 -5.28 -7.33 -15.55
CA MET A 148 -4.82 -6.96 -14.21
C MET A 148 -5.79 -7.43 -13.11
N GLN A 149 -7.10 -7.38 -13.36
CA GLN A 149 -8.10 -7.91 -12.43
C GLN A 149 -7.98 -9.43 -12.28
N ASP A 150 -7.79 -10.14 -13.39
CA ASP A 150 -7.66 -11.60 -13.38
C ASP A 150 -6.35 -12.07 -12.72
N GLU A 151 -5.23 -11.42 -13.00
CA GLU A 151 -3.95 -11.70 -12.32
C GLU A 151 -4.03 -11.37 -10.82
N SER A 152 -4.74 -10.30 -10.44
CA SER A 152 -4.97 -9.99 -9.01
C SER A 152 -5.78 -11.08 -8.31
N LYS A 153 -6.86 -11.59 -8.95
CA LYS A 153 -7.67 -12.70 -8.41
C LYS A 153 -6.84 -13.98 -8.28
N LYS A 154 -5.99 -14.27 -9.27
CA LYS A 154 -5.10 -15.42 -9.28
C LYS A 154 -4.10 -15.34 -8.12
N TRP A 155 -3.41 -14.21 -7.97
CA TRP A 155 -2.47 -14.00 -6.86
C TRP A 155 -3.12 -14.24 -5.50
N LEU A 156 -4.33 -13.69 -5.28
CA LEU A 156 -5.10 -13.84 -4.04
C LEU A 156 -5.55 -15.28 -3.75
N SER A 157 -5.60 -16.15 -4.78
CA SER A 157 -5.92 -17.57 -4.63
C SER A 157 -4.70 -18.45 -4.36
N GLU A 158 -3.52 -17.95 -4.72
CA GLU A 158 -2.24 -18.66 -4.59
C GLU A 158 -1.47 -18.24 -3.32
N HIS A 159 -1.80 -17.08 -2.71
CA HIS A 159 -1.11 -16.45 -1.55
C HIS A 159 -2.06 -15.93 -0.45
#